data_AF-A0A418R2K4-F1
#
_entry.id   AF-A0A418R2K4-F1
#
_cell.length_a   1.000
_cell.length_b   1.000
_cell.length_c   1.000
_cell.angle_alpha   90.00
_cell.angle_beta   90.00
_cell.angle_gamma   90.00
#
_symmetry.space_group_name_H-M   'P 1'
#
loop_
_entity.id
_entity.type
_entity.pdbx_description
1 polymer ?
#
loop_
_entity_poly.entity_id
_entity_poly.type
_entity_poly.pdbx_seq_one_letter_code
_entity_poly.pdbx_strand_id
1 'polypeptide(L)'
;MSLSPTVWRAGLAFAALGVAFLGALLVLAELPVGWALIALGLPLSGVLALAGDALGRDFAGVLASRFAGLLAVTRPWMWFVALYVALKIPVPLWPDGFPVLGLASTGALFVAALLFVWERENAWKAGLMALVAFALGLGVEVAGSRTGIPFGLYSYATAPGPTLLGVPLIVPLGWFALTLTATSLSGGRPWLAGLLMLLWDVGLEPLMTAQRYWLWSDPLPLWAGAPVQNFLGWWVVGSLISWVFTGLAPRLFGLRREPWALPGQAPQVPPHRGPSLSLL
;
A
#
# COMPACT_ATOMS: atom_id res chain seq x y z
N MET A 1 -31.86 17.30 -16.43
CA MET A 1 -30.55 17.69 -15.84
C MET A 1 -29.47 16.95 -16.61
N SER A 2 -28.52 17.63 -17.23
CA SER A 2 -27.36 16.99 -17.87
C SER A 2 -26.36 16.56 -16.79
N LEU A 3 -25.80 15.36 -16.92
CA LEU A 3 -24.74 14.88 -16.02
C LEU A 3 -23.49 15.73 -16.21
N SER A 4 -22.71 15.94 -15.15
CA SER A 4 -21.44 16.66 -15.26
C SER A 4 -20.44 15.84 -16.10
N PRO A 5 -19.47 16.49 -16.79
CA PRO A 5 -18.45 15.79 -17.56
C PRO A 5 -17.70 14.72 -16.76
N THR A 6 -17.40 15.00 -15.48
CA THR A 6 -16.76 14.04 -14.58
C THR A 6 -17.63 12.83 -14.29
N VAL A 7 -18.92 13.03 -14.00
CA VAL A 7 -19.86 11.93 -13.72
C VAL A 7 -20.06 11.09 -14.98
N TRP A 8 -20.14 11.73 -16.13
CA TRP A 8 -20.32 11.06 -17.41
C TRP A 8 -19.14 10.14 -17.77
N ARG A 9 -17.91 10.68 -17.78
CA ARG A 9 -16.72 9.87 -18.10
C ARG A 9 -16.48 8.75 -17.09
N ALA A 10 -16.77 9.00 -15.80
CA ALA A 10 -16.70 7.97 -14.76
C ALA A 10 -17.73 6.87 -14.98
N GLY A 11 -18.98 7.22 -15.30
CA GLY A 11 -20.04 6.26 -15.62
C GLY A 11 -19.67 5.36 -16.80
N LEU A 12 -19.13 5.96 -17.86
CA LEU A 12 -18.63 5.22 -19.03
C LEU A 12 -17.44 4.31 -18.70
N ALA A 13 -16.49 4.79 -17.90
CA ALA A 13 -15.36 3.98 -17.44
C ALA A 13 -15.81 2.79 -16.60
N PHE A 14 -16.75 2.99 -15.68
CA PHE A 14 -17.33 1.92 -14.87
C PHE A 14 -18.13 0.92 -15.70
N ALA A 15 -18.86 1.38 -16.72
CA ALA A 15 -19.55 0.48 -17.64
C ALA A 15 -18.56 -0.42 -18.40
N ALA A 16 -17.45 0.13 -18.91
CA ALA A 16 -16.40 -0.64 -19.56
C ALA A 16 -15.68 -1.59 -18.59
N LEU A 17 -15.45 -1.16 -17.35
CA LEU A 17 -14.93 -2.04 -16.30
C LEU A 17 -15.91 -3.18 -15.96
N GLY A 18 -17.22 -2.90 -16.00
CA GLY A 18 -18.28 -3.90 -15.87
C GLY A 18 -18.23 -4.95 -16.99
N VAL A 19 -17.90 -4.55 -18.22
CA VAL A 19 -17.66 -5.50 -19.33
C VAL A 19 -16.46 -6.41 -19.04
N ALA A 20 -15.36 -5.85 -18.52
CA ALA A 20 -14.20 -6.65 -18.12
C ALA A 20 -14.53 -7.61 -16.96
N PHE A 21 -15.32 -7.15 -15.98
CA PHE A 21 -15.77 -7.97 -14.86
C PHE A 21 -16.68 -9.12 -15.32
N LEU A 22 -17.65 -8.83 -16.21
CA LEU A 22 -18.44 -9.88 -16.86
C LEU A 22 -17.54 -10.86 -17.61
N GLY A 23 -16.52 -10.35 -18.31
CA GLY A 23 -15.50 -11.18 -18.95
C GLY A 23 -14.83 -12.14 -17.97
N ALA A 24 -14.43 -11.67 -16.79
CA ALA A 24 -13.85 -12.51 -15.74
C ALA A 24 -14.82 -13.59 -15.26
N LEU A 25 -16.10 -13.25 -15.04
CA LEU A 25 -17.13 -14.22 -14.67
C LEU A 25 -17.34 -15.30 -15.75
N LEU A 26 -17.28 -14.91 -17.03
CA LEU A 26 -17.39 -15.86 -18.15
C LEU A 26 -16.17 -16.77 -18.24
N VAL A 27 -14.96 -16.26 -18.02
CA VAL A 27 -13.74 -17.11 -17.96
C VAL A 27 -13.87 -18.14 -16.83
N LEU A 28 -14.36 -17.73 -15.65
CA LEU A 28 -14.62 -18.64 -14.53
C LEU A 28 -15.71 -19.68 -14.82
N ALA A 29 -16.63 -19.37 -15.73
CA ALA A 29 -17.63 -20.30 -16.25
C ALA A 29 -17.13 -21.11 -17.47
N GLU A 30 -15.81 -21.16 -17.70
CA GLU A 30 -15.16 -21.87 -18.80
C GLU A 30 -15.55 -21.37 -20.21
N LEU A 31 -16.03 -20.13 -20.32
CA LEU A 31 -16.41 -19.52 -21.59
C LEU A 31 -15.27 -18.64 -22.14
N PRO A 32 -14.61 -19.02 -23.25
CA PRO A 32 -13.39 -18.34 -23.73
C PRO A 32 -13.64 -16.91 -24.23
N VAL A 33 -14.88 -16.56 -24.59
CA VAL A 33 -15.28 -15.19 -24.96
C VAL A 33 -14.99 -14.18 -23.84
N GLY A 34 -14.96 -14.64 -22.58
CA GLY A 34 -14.64 -13.80 -21.44
C GLY A 34 -13.28 -13.10 -21.56
N TRP A 35 -12.28 -13.77 -22.16
CA TRP A 35 -10.96 -13.17 -22.41
C TRP A 35 -11.03 -11.97 -23.34
N ALA A 36 -11.86 -12.02 -24.38
CA ALA A 36 -12.05 -10.90 -25.30
C ALA A 36 -12.73 -9.71 -24.60
N LEU A 37 -13.70 -9.97 -23.72
CA LEU A 37 -14.35 -8.92 -22.93
C LEU A 37 -13.39 -8.25 -21.94
N ILE A 38 -12.50 -9.01 -21.31
CA ILE A 38 -11.43 -8.46 -20.46
C ILE A 38 -10.48 -7.59 -21.30
N ALA A 39 -9.97 -8.14 -22.41
CA ALA A 39 -9.01 -7.49 -23.29
C ALA A 39 -9.54 -6.18 -23.90
N LEU A 40 -10.86 -6.08 -24.10
CA LEU A 40 -11.52 -4.85 -24.53
C LEU A 40 -11.88 -3.93 -23.37
N GLY A 41 -12.59 -4.44 -22.36
CA GLY A 41 -13.21 -3.64 -21.30
C GLY A 41 -12.19 -2.95 -20.40
N LEU A 42 -11.08 -3.62 -20.08
CA LEU A 42 -10.08 -3.07 -19.16
C LEU A 42 -9.34 -1.87 -19.78
N PRO A 43 -8.74 -1.95 -20.99
CA PRO A 43 -8.16 -0.76 -21.64
C PRO A 43 -9.20 0.32 -21.92
N LEU A 44 -10.39 -0.07 -22.36
CA LEU A 44 -11.47 0.89 -22.66
C LEU A 44 -11.88 1.68 -21.41
N SER A 45 -11.88 1.07 -20.23
CA SER A 45 -12.17 1.76 -18.97
C SER A 45 -11.20 2.92 -18.70
N GLY A 46 -9.90 2.72 -18.94
CA GLY A 46 -8.89 3.76 -18.77
C GLY A 46 -9.02 4.88 -19.79
N VAL A 47 -9.28 4.53 -21.06
CA VAL A 47 -9.52 5.50 -22.13
C VAL A 47 -10.76 6.36 -21.82
N LEU A 48 -11.86 5.73 -21.42
CA LEU A 48 -13.11 6.44 -21.09
C LEU A 48 -12.99 7.24 -19.79
N ALA A 49 -12.20 6.78 -18.81
CA ALA A 49 -11.92 7.57 -17.61
C ALA A 49 -11.22 8.89 -17.95
N LEU A 50 -10.34 8.88 -18.97
CA LEU A 50 -9.63 10.06 -19.44
C LEU A 50 -10.48 10.94 -20.37
N ALA A 51 -11.23 10.38 -21.32
CA ALA A 51 -11.83 11.16 -22.41
C ALA A 51 -13.31 10.85 -22.71
N GLY A 52 -14.01 10.10 -21.85
CA GLY A 52 -15.41 9.70 -22.07
C GLY A 52 -16.42 10.85 -22.15
N ASP A 53 -16.06 12.05 -21.69
CA ASP A 53 -16.83 13.30 -21.82
C ASP A 53 -16.58 14.07 -23.11
N ALA A 54 -15.61 13.65 -23.92
CA ALA A 54 -15.26 14.28 -25.19
C ALA A 54 -15.43 13.32 -26.38
N LEU A 55 -16.45 12.45 -26.33
CA LEU A 55 -16.76 11.54 -27.45
C LEU A 55 -17.08 12.34 -28.71
N GLY A 56 -16.36 12.05 -29.81
CA GLY A 56 -16.52 12.75 -31.08
C GLY A 56 -15.19 13.21 -31.66
N ARG A 57 -15.19 14.33 -32.38
CA ARG A 57 -14.03 14.81 -33.15
C ARG A 57 -12.83 15.20 -32.29
N ASP A 58 -13.06 15.64 -31.06
CA ASP A 58 -11.99 16.09 -30.14
C ASP A 58 -11.49 14.99 -29.20
N PHE A 59 -12.03 13.77 -29.31
CA PHE A 59 -11.69 12.66 -28.40
C PHE A 59 -10.20 12.39 -28.30
N ALA A 60 -9.50 12.32 -29.45
CA ALA A 60 -8.08 12.04 -29.49
C ALA A 60 -7.25 13.18 -28.87
N GLY A 61 -7.63 14.44 -29.09
CA GLY A 61 -6.95 15.61 -28.52
C GLY A 61 -7.11 15.69 -27.00
N VAL A 62 -8.33 15.44 -26.51
CA VAL A 62 -8.63 15.40 -25.08
C VAL A 62 -7.93 14.22 -24.40
N LEU A 63 -7.94 13.03 -25.02
CA LEU A 63 -7.24 11.86 -24.50
C LEU A 63 -5.74 12.10 -24.40
N ALA A 64 -5.10 12.61 -25.46
CA ALA A 64 -3.68 12.88 -25.48
C ALA A 64 -3.27 13.94 -24.44
N SER A 65 -4.02 15.04 -24.35
CA SER A 65 -3.73 16.12 -23.40
C SER A 65 -3.89 15.68 -21.95
N ARG A 66 -4.97 14.95 -21.62
CA ARG A 66 -5.19 14.44 -20.26
C ARG A 66 -4.24 13.31 -19.89
N PHE A 67 -3.87 12.45 -20.84
CA PHE A 67 -2.85 11.43 -20.63
C PHE A 67 -1.48 12.07 -20.37
N ALA A 68 -1.09 13.07 -21.16
CA ALA A 68 0.14 13.83 -20.92
C ALA A 68 0.12 14.53 -19.55
N GLY A 69 -1.02 15.12 -19.17
CA GLY A 69 -1.23 15.71 -17.84
C GLY A 69 -1.10 14.67 -16.71
N LEU A 70 -1.68 13.48 -16.88
CA LEU A 70 -1.53 12.38 -15.93
C LEU A 70 -0.06 11.97 -15.78
N LEU A 71 0.64 11.77 -16.89
CA LEU A 71 2.07 11.42 -16.88
C LEU A 71 2.91 12.51 -16.18
N ALA A 72 2.59 13.78 -16.40
CA ALA A 72 3.32 14.90 -15.80
C ALA A 72 3.18 14.96 -14.26
N VAL A 73 2.06 14.51 -13.70
CA VAL A 73 1.84 14.46 -12.24
C VAL A 73 2.20 13.11 -11.61
N THR A 74 2.43 12.07 -12.42
CA THR A 74 2.73 10.72 -11.93
C THR A 74 4.18 10.62 -11.49
N ARG A 75 4.39 10.40 -10.19
CA ARG A 75 5.71 10.19 -9.60
C ARG A 75 6.17 8.74 -9.76
N PRO A 76 7.48 8.44 -9.73
CA PRO A 76 8.00 7.08 -9.89
C PRO A 76 7.36 6.05 -8.94
N TRP A 77 7.15 6.38 -7.67
CA TRP A 77 6.53 5.47 -6.71
C TRP A 77 5.07 5.15 -7.04
N MET A 78 4.34 6.06 -7.70
CA MET A 78 2.94 5.85 -8.09
C MET A 78 2.80 4.74 -9.13
N TRP A 79 3.77 4.59 -10.03
CA TRP A 79 3.80 3.47 -10.98
C TRP A 79 3.90 2.13 -10.29
N PHE A 80 4.68 2.04 -9.22
CA PHE A 80 4.80 0.81 -8.43
C PHE A 80 3.56 0.54 -7.57
N VAL A 81 2.86 1.58 -7.10
CA VAL A 81 1.52 1.42 -6.49
C VAL A 81 0.51 0.90 -7.53
N ALA A 82 0.53 1.46 -8.74
CA ALA A 82 -0.33 0.98 -9.84
C ALA A 82 0.00 -0.48 -10.20
N LEU A 83 1.28 -0.86 -10.22
CA LEU A 83 1.71 -2.24 -10.43
C LEU A 83 1.26 -3.17 -9.30
N TYR A 84 1.38 -2.76 -8.03
CA TYR A 84 0.87 -3.50 -6.87
C TYR A 84 -0.63 -3.82 -7.00
N VAL A 85 -1.43 -2.86 -7.48
CA VAL A 85 -2.87 -3.06 -7.72
C VAL A 85 -3.09 -3.94 -8.95
N ALA A 86 -2.39 -3.68 -10.05
CA ALA A 86 -2.54 -4.42 -11.30
C ALA A 86 -2.22 -5.90 -11.15
N LEU A 87 -1.21 -6.26 -10.37
CA LEU A 87 -0.81 -7.65 -10.10
C LEU A 87 -1.87 -8.46 -9.34
N LYS A 88 -2.87 -7.81 -8.73
CA LYS A 88 -3.99 -8.48 -8.06
C LYS A 88 -5.16 -8.78 -8.98
N ILE A 89 -5.23 -8.13 -10.14
CA ILE A 89 -6.32 -8.30 -11.12
C ILE A 89 -6.38 -9.76 -11.63
N PRO A 90 -5.27 -10.43 -11.98
CA PRO A 90 -5.32 -11.80 -12.51
C PRO A 90 -5.61 -12.88 -11.45
N VAL A 91 -5.51 -12.57 -10.14
CA VAL A 91 -5.56 -13.58 -9.07
C VAL A 91 -6.79 -14.49 -9.13
N PRO A 92 -8.03 -13.99 -9.34
CA PRO A 92 -9.21 -14.85 -9.43
C PRO A 92 -9.19 -15.78 -10.65
N LEU A 93 -8.51 -15.39 -11.73
CA LEU A 93 -8.44 -16.13 -12.99
C LEU A 93 -7.24 -17.08 -13.07
N TRP A 94 -6.25 -16.90 -12.19
CA TRP A 94 -5.07 -17.75 -12.09
C TRP A 94 -4.69 -18.02 -10.63
N PRO A 95 -5.46 -18.88 -9.93
CA PRO A 95 -5.23 -19.17 -8.51
C PRO A 95 -3.84 -19.76 -8.23
N ASP A 96 -3.32 -20.62 -9.10
CA ASP A 96 -1.98 -21.20 -8.98
C ASP A 96 -0.86 -20.15 -9.05
N GLY A 97 -1.14 -19.02 -9.69
CA GLY A 97 -0.22 -17.87 -9.77
C GLY A 97 -0.21 -17.00 -8.50
N PHE A 98 -1.12 -17.23 -7.55
CA PHE A 98 -1.26 -16.42 -6.34
C PHE A 98 0.05 -16.23 -5.56
N PRO A 99 0.90 -17.24 -5.33
CA PRO A 99 2.18 -17.05 -4.64
C PRO A 99 3.10 -16.04 -5.34
N VAL A 100 3.27 -16.17 -6.66
CA VAL A 100 4.16 -15.33 -7.46
C VAL A 100 3.61 -13.92 -7.58
N LEU A 101 2.31 -13.78 -7.84
CA LEU A 101 1.62 -12.49 -7.91
C LEU A 101 1.61 -11.78 -6.54
N GLY A 102 1.42 -12.52 -5.45
CA GLY A 102 1.47 -12.02 -4.09
C GLY A 102 2.85 -11.46 -3.75
N LEU A 103 3.92 -12.21 -4.04
CA LEU A 103 5.30 -11.75 -3.84
C LEU A 103 5.62 -10.54 -4.72
N ALA A 104 5.31 -10.61 -6.02
CA ALA A 104 5.57 -9.52 -6.95
C ALA A 104 4.81 -8.25 -6.58
N SER A 105 3.55 -8.37 -6.15
CA SER A 105 2.74 -7.22 -5.70
C SER A 105 3.33 -6.60 -4.45
N THR A 106 3.72 -7.41 -3.46
CA THR A 106 4.35 -6.91 -2.22
C THR A 106 5.73 -6.30 -2.49
N GLY A 107 6.50 -6.87 -3.41
CA GLY A 107 7.76 -6.30 -3.89
C GLY A 107 7.55 -4.94 -4.58
N ALA A 108 6.53 -4.81 -5.42
CA ALA A 108 6.17 -3.53 -6.02
C ALA A 108 5.77 -2.51 -4.94
N LEU A 109 4.98 -2.92 -3.94
CA LEU A 109 4.60 -2.06 -2.82
C LEU A 109 5.82 -1.63 -1.97
N PHE A 110 6.77 -2.53 -1.75
CA PHE A 110 8.04 -2.24 -1.08
C PHE A 110 8.85 -1.18 -1.86
N VAL A 111 9.01 -1.35 -3.17
CA VAL A 111 9.71 -0.39 -4.02
C VAL A 111 8.98 0.95 -4.06
N ALA A 112 7.64 0.96 -4.11
CA ALA A 112 6.84 2.17 -4.00
C ALA A 112 7.12 2.91 -2.69
N ALA A 113 7.10 2.21 -1.56
CA ALA A 113 7.41 2.78 -0.25
C ALA A 113 8.84 3.35 -0.18
N LEU A 114 9.82 2.63 -0.75
CA LEU A 114 11.22 3.07 -0.79
C LEU A 114 11.37 4.37 -1.60
N LEU A 115 10.81 4.41 -2.81
CA LEU A 115 10.85 5.57 -3.69
C LEU A 115 10.08 6.76 -3.10
N PHE A 116 8.97 6.51 -2.42
CA PHE A 116 8.19 7.53 -1.73
C PHE A 116 8.98 8.21 -0.61
N VAL A 117 9.67 7.43 0.23
CA VAL A 117 10.53 7.99 1.28
C VAL A 117 11.74 8.70 0.67
N TRP A 118 12.33 8.14 -0.38
CA TRP A 118 13.45 8.80 -1.06
C TRP A 118 13.04 10.19 -1.60
N GLU A 119 11.91 10.28 -2.31
CA GLU A 119 11.43 11.55 -2.88
C GLU A 119 11.17 12.62 -1.81
N ARG A 120 10.60 12.24 -0.65
CA ARG A 120 10.20 13.19 0.40
C ARG A 120 11.30 13.50 1.42
N GLU A 121 12.28 12.62 1.53
CA GLU A 121 13.38 12.73 2.47
C GLU A 121 14.71 12.62 1.73
N ASN A 122 15.34 11.43 1.74
CA ASN A 122 16.54 11.13 0.97
C ASN A 122 16.77 9.60 0.92
N ALA A 123 17.65 9.17 0.01
CA ALA A 123 17.96 7.75 -0.20
C ALA A 123 18.49 7.04 1.06
N TRP A 124 19.27 7.74 1.89
CA TRP A 124 19.78 7.18 3.15
C TRP A 124 18.64 6.83 4.12
N LYS A 125 17.73 7.79 4.37
CA LYS A 125 16.57 7.54 5.24
C LYS A 125 15.65 6.47 4.68
N ALA A 126 15.44 6.46 3.36
CA ALA A 126 14.66 5.42 2.70
C ALA A 126 15.27 4.03 2.93
N GLY A 127 16.56 3.87 2.66
CA GLY A 127 17.28 2.61 2.87
C GLY A 127 17.31 2.19 4.34
N LEU A 128 17.56 3.12 5.26
CA LEU A 128 17.61 2.84 6.70
C LEU A 128 16.25 2.41 7.25
N MET A 129 15.16 3.11 6.89
CA MET A 129 13.81 2.74 7.32
C MET A 129 13.41 1.37 6.75
N ALA A 130 13.71 1.12 5.48
CA ALA A 130 13.47 -0.18 4.85
C ALA A 130 14.25 -1.30 5.54
N LEU A 131 15.54 -1.11 5.77
CA LEU A 131 16.41 -2.08 6.44
C LEU A 131 15.92 -2.38 7.86
N VAL A 132 15.61 -1.36 8.65
CA VAL A 132 15.16 -1.53 10.04
C VAL A 132 13.83 -2.28 10.09
N ALA A 133 12.85 -1.90 9.29
CA ALA A 133 11.56 -2.59 9.28
C ALA A 133 11.67 -4.02 8.76
N PHE A 134 12.49 -4.25 7.72
CA PHE A 134 12.77 -5.59 7.22
C PHE A 134 13.45 -6.46 8.27
N ALA A 135 14.49 -5.95 8.94
CA ALA A 135 15.24 -6.69 9.94
C ALA A 135 14.43 -6.96 11.20
N LEU A 136 13.68 -5.97 11.70
CA LEU A 136 12.79 -6.16 12.85
C LEU A 136 11.66 -7.13 12.52
N GLY A 137 11.00 -6.95 11.36
CA GLY A 137 9.95 -7.85 10.87
C GLY A 137 10.46 -9.28 10.75
N LEU A 138 11.55 -9.51 10.02
CA LEU A 138 12.16 -10.84 9.91
C LEU A 138 12.55 -11.40 11.29
N GLY A 139 13.13 -10.58 12.16
CA GLY A 139 13.56 -10.99 13.49
C GLY A 139 12.40 -11.47 14.36
N VAL A 140 11.28 -10.74 14.39
CA VAL A 140 10.10 -11.15 15.17
C VAL A 140 9.40 -12.37 14.57
N GLU A 141 9.41 -12.54 13.25
CA GLU A 141 8.84 -13.72 12.60
C GLU A 141 9.68 -14.98 12.82
N VAL A 142 11.00 -14.85 12.80
CA VAL A 142 11.92 -15.94 13.14
C VAL A 142 11.78 -16.31 14.62
N ALA A 143 11.66 -15.31 15.51
CA ALA A 143 11.41 -15.56 16.92
C ALA A 143 10.04 -16.22 17.15
N GLY A 144 8.99 -15.69 16.52
CA GLY A 144 7.60 -16.15 16.61
C GLY A 144 7.46 -17.60 16.15
N SER A 145 7.89 -17.91 14.94
CA SER A 145 7.80 -19.26 14.37
C SER A 145 8.62 -20.33 15.11
N ARG A 146 9.61 -19.94 15.93
CA ARG A 146 10.44 -20.88 16.70
C ARG A 146 10.03 -21.02 18.17
N THR A 147 9.55 -19.94 18.78
CA THR A 147 9.33 -19.86 20.23
C THR A 147 7.87 -19.63 20.61
N GLY A 148 7.04 -19.22 19.65
CA GLY A 148 5.68 -18.76 19.88
C GLY A 148 5.57 -17.30 20.29
N ILE A 149 6.66 -16.56 20.48
CA ILE A 149 6.63 -15.15 20.89
C ILE A 149 7.14 -14.27 19.73
N PRO A 150 6.41 -13.22 19.29
CA PRO A 150 5.27 -12.62 19.96
C PRO A 150 3.88 -13.12 19.50
N PHE A 151 3.77 -13.99 18.50
CA PHE A 151 2.50 -14.20 17.79
C PHE A 151 1.63 -15.40 18.25
N GLY A 152 2.16 -16.32 19.02
CA GLY A 152 1.55 -17.62 19.32
C GLY A 152 2.24 -18.76 18.57
N LEU A 153 1.80 -20.00 18.75
CA LEU A 153 2.42 -21.17 18.10
C LEU A 153 1.92 -21.35 16.65
N TYR A 154 2.84 -21.23 15.69
CA TYR A 154 2.56 -21.42 14.26
C TYR A 154 3.78 -21.92 13.48
N SER A 155 3.57 -22.36 12.24
CA SER A 155 4.62 -22.78 11.33
C SER A 155 4.38 -22.33 9.89
N TYR A 156 5.46 -21.94 9.20
CA TYR A 156 5.49 -21.64 7.77
C TYR A 156 5.79 -22.87 6.88
N ALA A 157 5.64 -24.09 7.41
CA ALA A 157 6.05 -25.32 6.72
C ALA A 157 5.51 -25.49 5.28
N THR A 158 4.32 -24.97 5.01
CA THR A 158 3.64 -25.05 3.71
C THR A 158 3.65 -23.74 2.94
N ALA A 159 4.35 -22.72 3.45
CA ALA A 159 4.41 -21.41 2.81
C ALA A 159 5.19 -21.47 1.49
N PRO A 160 4.75 -20.77 0.45
CA PRO A 160 5.49 -20.71 -0.80
C PRO A 160 6.82 -19.98 -0.62
N GLY A 161 7.83 -20.44 -1.35
CA GLY A 161 9.12 -19.75 -1.47
C GLY A 161 9.01 -18.44 -2.26
N PRO A 162 10.07 -17.59 -2.22
CA PRO A 162 11.31 -17.79 -1.50
C PRO A 162 11.17 -17.51 -0.01
N THR A 163 11.93 -18.25 0.81
CA THR A 163 11.99 -18.05 2.26
C THR A 163 13.37 -17.54 2.69
N LEU A 164 13.41 -16.81 3.78
CA LEU A 164 14.61 -16.32 4.44
C LEU A 164 14.56 -16.74 5.91
N LEU A 165 15.52 -17.55 6.34
CA LEU A 165 15.57 -18.12 7.71
C LEU A 165 14.30 -18.90 8.12
N GLY A 166 13.57 -19.45 7.14
CA GLY A 166 12.29 -20.16 7.34
C GLY A 166 11.04 -19.29 7.25
N VAL A 167 11.19 -17.97 7.08
CA VAL A 167 10.07 -17.01 6.94
C VAL A 167 9.88 -16.65 5.46
N PRO A 168 8.66 -16.67 4.91
CA PRO A 168 8.40 -16.25 3.53
C PRO A 168 8.81 -14.81 3.29
N LEU A 169 9.58 -14.54 2.22
CA LEU A 169 10.16 -13.22 1.95
C LEU A 169 9.11 -12.10 1.81
N ILE A 170 7.90 -12.46 1.39
CA ILE A 170 6.76 -11.54 1.31
C ILE A 170 6.46 -10.85 2.65
N VAL A 171 6.66 -11.54 3.79
CA VAL A 171 6.33 -11.03 5.12
C VAL A 171 7.24 -9.86 5.55
N PRO A 172 8.58 -9.98 5.59
CA PRO A 172 9.46 -8.87 5.94
C PRO A 172 9.42 -7.70 4.93
N LEU A 173 9.11 -7.96 3.65
CA LEU A 173 8.84 -6.88 2.68
C LEU A 173 7.56 -6.10 3.03
N GLY A 174 6.50 -6.81 3.44
CA GLY A 174 5.24 -6.22 3.90
C GLY A 174 5.40 -5.34 5.13
N TRP A 175 6.21 -5.77 6.11
CA TRP A 175 6.46 -5.02 7.35
C TRP A 175 6.91 -3.58 7.11
N PHE A 176 7.75 -3.33 6.09
CA PHE A 176 8.18 -1.97 5.74
C PHE A 176 7.02 -1.13 5.18
N ALA A 177 6.43 -1.57 4.06
CA ALA A 177 5.50 -0.73 3.32
C ALA A 177 4.15 -0.55 4.04
N LEU A 178 3.66 -1.59 4.71
CA LEU A 178 2.41 -1.53 5.47
C LEU A 178 2.56 -0.63 6.69
N THR A 179 3.65 -0.77 7.45
CA THR A 179 3.86 0.10 8.62
C THR A 179 4.10 1.55 8.22
N LEU A 180 4.76 1.80 7.08
CA LEU A 180 4.93 3.16 6.56
C LEU A 180 3.58 3.80 6.22
N THR A 181 2.70 3.03 5.57
CA THR A 181 1.34 3.45 5.23
C THR A 181 0.53 3.72 6.50
N ALA A 182 0.55 2.79 7.47
CA ALA A 182 -0.11 2.93 8.76
C ALA A 182 0.40 4.14 9.57
N THR A 183 1.71 4.40 9.54
CA THR A 183 2.32 5.58 10.18
C THR A 183 1.87 6.87 9.52
N SER A 184 1.74 6.87 8.19
CA SER A 184 1.25 8.03 7.44
C SER A 184 -0.23 8.32 7.74
N LEU A 185 -1.08 7.29 7.76
CA LEU A 185 -2.51 7.41 8.05
C LEU A 185 -2.80 7.80 9.51
N SER A 186 -1.94 7.40 10.44
CA SER A 186 -2.06 7.73 11.86
C SER A 186 -1.52 9.13 12.22
N GLY A 187 -0.96 9.87 11.26
CA GLY A 187 -0.30 11.15 11.51
C GLY A 187 0.94 11.01 12.39
N GLY A 188 1.67 9.89 12.27
CA GLY A 188 2.86 9.62 13.06
C GLY A 188 2.58 9.21 14.51
N ARG A 189 1.39 8.72 14.83
CA ARG A 189 1.03 8.22 16.19
C ARG A 189 1.28 6.72 16.26
N PRO A 190 2.35 6.24 16.93
CA PRO A 190 2.79 4.86 16.78
C PRO A 190 1.76 3.82 17.20
N TRP A 191 1.05 4.04 18.32
CA TRP A 191 0.01 3.12 18.80
C TRP A 191 -1.16 2.97 17.81
N LEU A 192 -1.49 4.03 17.07
CA LEU A 192 -2.56 4.02 16.08
C LEU A 192 -2.07 3.37 14.78
N ALA A 193 -0.80 3.57 14.41
CA ALA A 193 -0.18 2.82 13.32
C ALA A 193 -0.17 1.31 13.63
N GLY A 194 0.20 0.92 14.85
CA GLY A 194 0.10 -0.46 15.32
C GLY A 194 -1.34 -0.98 15.25
N LEU A 195 -2.34 -0.17 15.59
CA LEU A 195 -3.74 -0.60 15.52
C LEU A 195 -4.17 -0.87 14.07
N LEU A 196 -3.72 -0.04 13.13
CA LEU A 196 -3.95 -0.28 11.70
C LEU A 196 -3.24 -1.55 11.21
N MET A 197 -2.05 -1.87 11.73
CA MET A 197 -1.34 -3.12 11.43
C MET A 197 -2.09 -4.34 11.98
N LEU A 198 -2.62 -4.26 13.21
CA LEU A 198 -3.49 -5.29 13.77
C LEU A 198 -4.74 -5.48 12.89
N LEU A 199 -5.43 -4.41 12.51
CA LEU A 199 -6.64 -4.51 11.68
C LEU A 199 -6.35 -5.09 10.29
N TRP A 200 -5.18 -4.77 9.72
CA TRP A 200 -4.71 -5.40 8.50
C TRP A 200 -4.53 -6.91 8.68
N ASP A 201 -3.88 -7.33 9.76
CA ASP A 201 -3.65 -8.74 10.09
C ASP A 201 -4.97 -9.52 10.30
N VAL A 202 -5.94 -8.94 11.03
CA VAL A 202 -7.29 -9.52 11.18
C VAL A 202 -7.96 -9.79 9.83
N GLY A 203 -7.82 -8.89 8.86
CA GLY A 203 -8.38 -9.07 7.52
C GLY A 203 -7.62 -10.10 6.67
N LEU A 204 -6.33 -10.30 6.95
CA LEU A 204 -5.43 -11.14 6.19
C LEU A 204 -5.47 -12.61 6.65
N GLU A 205 -5.71 -12.84 7.95
CA GLU A 205 -5.73 -14.17 8.58
C GLU A 205 -6.63 -15.21 7.88
N PRO A 206 -7.92 -14.93 7.55
CA PRO A 206 -8.78 -15.92 6.91
C PRO A 206 -8.23 -16.42 5.56
N LEU A 207 -7.62 -15.52 4.78
CA LEU A 207 -7.06 -15.85 3.48
C LEU A 207 -5.80 -16.72 3.63
N MET A 208 -4.88 -16.32 4.50
CA MET A 208 -3.60 -17.02 4.62
C MET A 208 -3.71 -18.38 5.30
N THR A 209 -4.59 -18.52 6.30
CA THR A 209 -4.89 -19.83 6.89
C THR A 209 -5.58 -20.75 5.88
N ALA A 210 -6.54 -20.23 5.09
CA ALA A 210 -7.20 -21.03 4.04
C ALA A 210 -6.21 -21.50 2.98
N GLN A 211 -5.24 -20.66 2.60
CA GLN A 211 -4.15 -20.99 1.69
C GLN A 211 -3.02 -21.82 2.34
N ARG A 212 -3.13 -22.10 3.66
CA ARG A 212 -2.11 -22.81 4.44
C ARG A 212 -0.73 -22.15 4.35
N TYR A 213 -0.67 -20.82 4.27
CA TYR A 213 0.60 -20.10 4.26
C TYR A 213 1.26 -20.13 5.64
N TRP A 214 0.45 -20.15 6.69
CA TRP A 214 0.88 -20.57 8.01
C TRP A 214 -0.13 -21.56 8.59
N LEU A 215 0.37 -22.38 9.49
CA LEU A 215 -0.40 -23.37 10.21
C LEU A 215 -0.35 -23.03 11.70
N TRP A 216 -1.48 -22.63 12.26
CA TRP A 216 -1.64 -22.40 13.69
C TRP A 216 -1.70 -23.71 14.45
N SER A 217 -0.99 -23.79 15.57
CA SER A 217 -1.01 -24.93 16.51
C SER A 217 -1.21 -24.47 17.96
N ASP A 218 -1.66 -23.23 18.14
CA ASP A 218 -1.89 -22.62 19.45
C ASP A 218 -3.08 -23.28 20.18
N PRO A 219 -2.99 -23.54 21.50
CA PRO A 219 -4.06 -24.18 22.25
C PRO A 219 -5.34 -23.34 22.39
N LEU A 220 -5.26 -22.01 22.19
CA LEU A 220 -6.40 -21.10 22.35
C LEU A 220 -6.63 -20.28 21.06
N PRO A 221 -7.08 -20.92 19.97
CA PRO A 221 -7.36 -20.23 18.71
C PRO A 221 -8.55 -19.27 18.87
N LEU A 222 -8.53 -18.15 18.14
CA LEU A 222 -9.62 -17.17 18.11
C LEU A 222 -10.16 -16.97 16.70
N TRP A 223 -9.38 -16.32 15.82
CA TRP A 223 -9.84 -15.86 14.52
C TRP A 223 -9.01 -16.51 13.41
N ALA A 224 -9.67 -17.28 12.54
CA ALA A 224 -9.02 -18.09 11.50
C ALA A 224 -7.82 -18.92 12.02
N GLY A 225 -7.91 -19.41 13.26
CA GLY A 225 -6.87 -20.19 13.92
C GLY A 225 -5.87 -19.37 14.75
N ALA A 226 -5.71 -18.07 14.49
CA ALA A 226 -4.79 -17.22 15.22
C ALA A 226 -5.28 -16.94 16.66
N PRO A 227 -4.39 -16.98 17.68
CA PRO A 227 -4.73 -16.60 19.04
C PRO A 227 -4.77 -15.08 19.21
N VAL A 228 -5.34 -14.59 20.32
CA VAL A 228 -5.32 -13.15 20.68
C VAL A 228 -3.90 -12.58 20.69
N GLN A 229 -2.93 -13.41 21.09
CA GLN A 229 -1.53 -13.06 21.15
C GLN A 229 -0.97 -12.59 19.79
N ASN A 230 -1.42 -13.17 18.67
CA ASN A 230 -1.00 -12.76 17.32
C ASN A 230 -1.32 -11.28 17.08
N PHE A 231 -2.59 -10.92 17.28
CA PHE A 231 -3.07 -9.56 17.05
C PHE A 231 -2.39 -8.53 17.95
N LEU A 232 -2.14 -8.88 19.22
CA LEU A 232 -1.36 -8.05 20.14
C LEU A 232 0.09 -7.92 19.70
N GLY A 233 0.69 -9.00 19.18
CA GLY A 233 2.02 -8.99 18.57
C GLY A 233 2.10 -8.01 17.40
N TRP A 234 1.16 -8.07 16.46
CA TRP A 234 1.08 -7.12 15.33
C TRP A 234 0.91 -5.67 15.79
N TRP A 235 0.09 -5.44 16.82
CA TRP A 235 -0.08 -4.11 17.40
C TRP A 235 1.23 -3.57 17.99
N VAL A 236 1.93 -4.37 18.81
CA VAL A 236 3.18 -3.97 19.47
C VAL A 236 4.30 -3.78 18.46
N VAL A 237 4.52 -4.74 17.56
CA VAL A 237 5.59 -4.66 16.55
C VAL A 237 5.35 -3.51 15.59
N GLY A 238 4.12 -3.35 15.09
CA GLY A 238 3.73 -2.24 14.23
C GLY A 238 3.92 -0.88 14.90
N SER A 239 3.58 -0.77 16.19
CA SER A 239 3.82 0.42 16.99
C SER A 239 5.31 0.71 17.16
N LEU A 240 6.14 -0.32 17.40
CA LEU A 240 7.59 -0.16 17.54
C LEU A 240 8.24 0.32 16.25
N ILE A 241 7.93 -0.30 15.11
CA ILE A 241 8.47 0.10 13.81
C ILE A 241 8.01 1.54 13.48
N SER A 242 6.73 1.87 13.73
CA SER A 242 6.21 3.22 13.54
C SER A 242 6.92 4.26 14.41
N TRP A 243 7.21 3.93 15.68
CA TRP A 243 7.99 4.78 16.57
C TRP A 243 9.39 5.05 16.01
N VAL A 244 10.07 4.02 15.49
CA VAL A 244 11.36 4.21 14.83
C VAL A 244 11.24 5.11 13.60
N PHE A 245 10.22 4.91 12.75
CA PHE A 245 10.00 5.74 11.57
C PHE A 245 9.80 7.21 11.92
N THR A 246 8.98 7.50 12.92
CA THR A 246 8.75 8.89 13.38
C THR A 246 10.01 9.51 13.97
N GLY A 247 10.90 8.72 14.57
CA GLY A 247 12.23 9.16 14.99
C GLY A 247 13.20 9.44 13.83
N LEU A 248 13.17 8.65 12.76
CA LEU A 248 14.07 8.80 11.61
C LEU A 248 13.62 9.90 10.63
N ALA A 249 12.30 10.02 10.40
CA ALA A 249 11.71 10.93 9.44
C ALA A 249 10.45 11.64 10.01
N PRO A 250 10.57 12.45 11.07
CA PRO A 250 9.43 13.09 11.71
C PRO A 250 8.64 14.01 10.76
N ARG A 251 9.34 14.72 9.87
CA ARG A 251 8.74 15.65 8.90
C ARG A 251 7.82 14.94 7.91
N LEU A 252 8.16 13.70 7.52
CA LEU A 252 7.33 12.88 6.63
C LEU A 252 5.92 12.64 7.18
N PHE A 253 5.77 12.63 8.51
CA PHE A 253 4.51 12.34 9.21
C PHE A 253 3.87 13.59 9.82
N GLY A 254 4.28 14.79 9.41
CA GLY A 254 3.75 16.05 9.94
C GLY A 254 4.22 16.38 11.36
N LEU A 255 5.20 15.66 11.89
CA LEU A 255 5.79 15.93 13.20
C LEU A 255 6.91 16.96 13.05
N ARG A 256 6.75 18.12 13.70
CA ARG A 256 7.83 19.12 13.78
C ARG A 256 8.85 18.66 14.79
N ARG A 257 10.11 18.49 14.35
CA ARG A 257 11.24 18.61 15.27
C ARG A 257 11.48 20.10 15.46
N GLU A 258 10.95 20.65 16.55
CA GLU A 258 11.52 21.89 17.09
C GLU A 258 12.98 21.55 17.45
N PRO A 259 13.98 22.22 16.86
CA PRO A 259 15.31 22.19 17.44
C PRO A 259 15.15 22.71 18.87
N TRP A 260 15.71 22.01 19.85
CA TRP A 260 15.84 22.53 21.21
C TRP A 260 16.58 23.88 21.14
N ALA A 261 15.82 24.98 21.12
CA ALA A 261 16.38 26.31 21.25
C ALA A 261 16.79 26.47 22.71
N LEU A 262 18.10 26.60 22.95
CA LEU A 262 18.58 27.03 24.25
C LEU A 262 17.88 28.35 24.62
N PRO A 263 17.48 28.55 25.88
CA PRO A 263 16.88 29.81 26.33
C PRO A 263 17.83 30.96 25.96
N GLY A 264 17.48 31.74 24.93
CA GLY A 264 18.33 32.82 24.38
C GLY A 264 18.51 32.84 22.86
N GLN A 265 18.14 31.78 22.14
CA GLN A 265 18.20 31.73 20.66
C GLN A 265 16.84 31.88 19.98
N ALA A 266 15.94 32.72 20.51
CA ALA A 266 14.75 33.10 19.78
C ALA A 266 15.17 33.84 18.49
N PRO A 267 14.63 33.47 17.30
CA PRO A 267 14.84 34.27 16.11
C PRO A 267 14.33 35.68 16.37
N GLN A 268 15.19 36.69 16.26
CA GLN A 268 14.73 38.07 16.24
C GLN A 268 13.86 38.24 14.99
N VAL A 269 12.55 38.28 15.17
CA VAL A 269 11.61 38.70 14.14
C VAL A 269 12.01 40.13 13.76
N PRO A 270 12.44 40.42 12.53
CA PRO A 270 12.67 41.79 12.12
C PRO A 270 11.32 42.52 12.15
N PRO A 271 11.23 43.75 12.67
CA PRO A 271 9.99 44.51 12.55
C PRO A 271 9.68 44.68 11.06
N HIS A 272 8.52 44.16 10.63
CA HIS A 272 7.98 44.39 9.30
C HIS A 272 7.86 45.91 9.09
N ARG A 273 8.76 46.47 8.27
CA ARG A 273 8.52 47.75 7.60
C ARG A 273 7.46 47.50 6.55
N GLY A 274 6.21 47.88 6.83
CA GLY A 274 5.13 47.82 5.86
C GLY A 274 5.34 48.81 4.70
N PRO A 275 4.64 48.65 3.58
CA PRO A 275 4.25 49.78 2.75
C PRO A 275 3.00 50.43 3.34
N SER A 276 3.12 51.71 3.71
CA SER A 276 1.99 52.57 4.05
C SER A 276 1.13 52.80 2.80
N LEU A 277 -0.09 52.28 2.80
CA LEU A 277 -1.12 52.71 1.85
C LEU A 277 -1.65 54.06 2.34
N SER A 278 -1.03 55.15 1.87
CA SER A 278 -1.65 56.48 1.90
C SER A 278 -2.60 56.56 0.70
N LEU A 279 -3.88 56.68 1.00
CA LEU A 279 -4.94 57.07 0.06
C LEU A 279 -4.63 58.47 -0.51
N LEU A 280 -4.49 58.55 -1.83
CA LEU A 280 -4.94 59.65 -2.70
C LEU A 280 -5.23 59.06 -4.08
#